data_AF-A0ABD0RXX8-F1
#
_entry.id   AF-A0ABD0RXX8-F1
#
_cell.length_a   1.000
_cell.length_b   1.000
_cell.length_c   1.000
_cell.angle_alpha   90.00
_cell.angle_beta   90.00
_cell.angle_gamma   90.00
#
_symmetry.space_group_name_H-M   'P 1'
#
loop_
_entity.id
_entity.type
_entity.pdbx_description
1 polymer ?
#
loop_
_entity_poly.entity_id
_entity_poly.type
_entity_poly.pdbx_seq_one_letter_code
_entity_poly.pdbx_strand_id
1 'polypeptide(L)'
;LQDKAADTIESLHKAGMKVWVLTGDKMETAAATCYASKLFHRNTQILELTTKRTEEQSLHDVLFDLSRTVLRQHGSMTRDTFSGLSGDCQDYGLIIDGATLSAVLKPTQEGTSNGGNYKEIFLEICRNCSAVLCCRMAPLQKAQ
;
A
#
# COMPACT_ATOMS: atom_id res chain seq x y z
N LEU A 1 5.59 10.92 18.83
CA LEU A 1 5.37 9.46 18.76
C LEU A 1 5.54 8.89 20.17
N GLN A 2 4.89 7.79 20.51
CA GLN A 2 5.20 7.09 21.76
C GLN A 2 6.63 6.56 21.74
N ASP A 3 7.22 6.40 22.92
CA ASP A 3 8.57 5.88 23.07
C ASP A 3 8.72 4.51 22.42
N LYS A 4 9.84 4.29 21.72
CA LYS A 4 10.19 3.03 21.03
C LYS A 4 9.25 2.62 19.90
N ALA A 5 8.37 3.51 19.42
CA ALA A 5 7.50 3.20 18.29
C ALA A 5 8.30 2.74 17.06
N ALA A 6 9.37 3.47 16.72
CA ALA A 6 10.23 3.12 15.59
C ALA A 6 10.93 1.76 15.76
N ASP A 7 11.48 1.48 16.95
CA ASP A 7 12.17 0.21 17.24
C ASP A 7 11.20 -0.98 17.18
N THR A 8 9.97 -0.76 17.62
CA THR A 8 8.90 -1.76 17.55
C THR A 8 8.53 -2.07 16.10
N ILE A 9 8.29 -1.05 15.27
CA ILE A 9 7.98 -1.22 13.84
C ILE A 9 9.12 -1.93 13.12
N GLU A 10 10.37 -1.56 13.40
CA GLU A 10 11.54 -2.19 12.79
C GLU A 10 11.66 -3.67 13.20
N SER A 11 11.33 -4.00 14.44
CA SER A 11 11.30 -5.40 14.92
C SER A 11 10.20 -6.22 14.23
N LEU A 12 9.02 -5.65 14.01
CA LEU A 12 7.94 -6.30 13.27
C LEU A 12 8.32 -6.57 11.81
N HIS A 13 8.95 -5.59 11.14
CA HIS A 13 9.48 -5.77 9.78
C HIS A 13 10.55 -6.87 9.72
N LYS A 14 11.50 -6.87 10.67
CA LYS A 14 12.53 -7.92 10.78
C LYS A 14 11.94 -9.31 11.02
N ALA A 15 10.79 -9.39 11.68
CA ALA A 15 10.02 -10.63 11.86
C ALA A 15 9.20 -11.04 10.62
N GLY A 16 9.29 -10.28 9.51
CA GLY A 16 8.55 -10.55 8.27
C GLY A 16 7.07 -10.16 8.33
N MET A 17 6.65 -9.37 9.33
CA MET A 17 5.27 -8.92 9.46
C MET A 17 5.01 -7.69 8.59
N LYS A 18 3.92 -7.71 7.83
CA LYS A 18 3.42 -6.53 7.11
C LYS A 18 2.63 -5.65 8.07
N VAL A 19 3.00 -4.38 8.16
CA VAL A 19 2.36 -3.42 9.06
C VAL A 19 1.43 -2.50 8.28
N TRP A 20 0.20 -2.36 8.78
CA TRP A 20 -0.82 -1.48 8.21
C TRP A 20 -1.20 -0.42 9.26
N VAL A 21 -1.26 0.84 8.84
CA VAL A 21 -1.70 1.95 9.70
C VAL A 21 -3.06 2.45 9.21
N LEU A 22 -4.07 2.39 10.08
CA LEU A 22 -5.42 2.87 9.80
C LEU A 22 -5.74 4.07 10.69
N THR A 23 -5.64 5.28 10.14
CA THR A 23 -5.86 6.53 10.87
C THR A 23 -6.97 7.39 10.27
N GLY A 24 -7.60 8.20 11.13
CA GLY A 24 -8.52 9.25 10.72
C GLY A 24 -7.83 10.56 10.31
N ASP A 25 -6.50 10.65 10.48
CA ASP A 25 -5.72 11.85 10.16
C ASP A 25 -5.72 12.15 8.65
N LYS A 26 -5.40 13.42 8.34
CA LYS A 26 -5.08 13.83 6.98
C LYS A 26 -3.80 13.14 6.50
N MET A 27 -3.69 12.98 5.19
CA MET A 27 -2.62 12.24 4.53
C MET A 27 -1.23 12.75 4.90
N GLU A 28 -1.05 14.06 4.94
CA GLU A 28 0.26 14.70 5.17
C GLU A 28 0.79 14.36 6.56
N THR A 29 -0.06 14.50 7.59
CA THR A 29 0.29 14.18 8.98
C THR A 29 0.50 12.67 9.18
N ALA A 30 -0.36 11.85 8.56
CA ALA A 30 -0.27 10.41 8.64
C ALA A 30 1.03 9.88 7.98
N ALA A 31 1.38 10.41 6.81
CA ALA A 31 2.62 10.09 6.11
C ALA A 31 3.85 10.52 6.94
N ALA A 32 3.85 11.75 7.48
CA ALA A 32 4.92 12.22 8.36
C ALA A 32 5.13 11.31 9.58
N THR A 33 4.02 10.82 10.15
CA THR A 33 4.05 9.84 11.25
C THR A 33 4.68 8.52 10.82
N CYS A 34 4.34 8.01 9.63
CA CYS A 34 4.90 6.77 9.08
C CYS A 34 6.41 6.87 8.83
N TYR A 35 6.90 8.01 8.34
CA TYR A 35 8.34 8.24 8.20
C TYR A 35 9.04 8.36 9.56
N ALA A 36 8.44 9.09 10.50
CA ALA A 36 9.01 9.25 11.84
C ALA A 36 9.05 7.92 12.62
N SER A 37 8.13 6.99 12.34
CA SER A 37 8.11 5.66 12.95
C SER A 37 8.90 4.60 12.15
N LYS A 38 9.64 5.00 11.10
CA LYS A 38 10.35 4.10 10.18
C LYS A 38 9.46 3.02 9.54
N LEU A 39 8.16 3.28 9.43
CA LEU A 39 7.27 2.45 8.63
C LEU A 39 7.54 2.67 7.14
N PHE A 40 7.74 3.93 6.75
CA PHE A 40 8.31 4.28 5.46
C PHE A 40 9.75 4.77 5.66
N HIS A 41 10.64 4.31 4.79
CA HIS A 41 12.03 4.74 4.71
C HIS A 41 12.19 5.80 3.62
N ARG A 42 13.30 6.55 3.64
CA ARG A 42 13.56 7.60 2.63
C ARG A 42 13.64 7.07 1.20
N ASN A 43 14.02 5.80 1.03
CA ASN A 43 14.09 5.10 -0.25
C ASN A 43 12.80 4.30 -0.57
N THR A 44 11.79 4.31 0.32
CA THR A 44 10.49 3.71 0.03
C THR A 44 9.81 4.51 -1.08
N GLN A 45 9.50 3.84 -2.19
CA GLN A 45 8.72 4.42 -3.26
C GLN A 45 7.23 4.40 -2.87
N ILE A 46 6.66 5.59 -2.69
CA ILE A 46 5.26 5.73 -2.30
C ILE A 46 4.35 5.62 -3.52
N LEU A 47 3.44 4.66 -3.45
CA LEU A 47 2.32 4.48 -4.36
C LEU A 47 1.09 5.13 -3.77
N GLU A 48 0.41 5.97 -4.53
CA GLU A 48 -0.79 6.67 -4.08
C GLU A 48 -2.03 6.13 -4.81
N LEU A 49 -3.02 5.70 -4.04
CA LEU A 49 -4.35 5.33 -4.49
C LEU A 49 -5.38 6.18 -3.74
N THR A 50 -5.52 7.43 -4.15
CA THR A 50 -6.20 8.48 -3.38
C THR A 50 -7.25 9.16 -4.23
N THR A 51 -8.22 9.82 -3.59
CA THR A 51 -9.34 10.46 -4.30
C THR A 51 -8.82 11.47 -5.31
N LYS A 52 -7.84 12.28 -4.89
CA LYS A 52 -7.14 13.25 -5.74
C LYS A 52 -6.59 12.60 -7.02
N ARG A 53 -5.93 11.44 -6.90
CA ARG A 53 -5.38 10.74 -8.07
C ARG A 53 -6.48 10.15 -8.95
N THR A 54 -7.57 9.69 -8.33
CA THR A 54 -8.72 9.13 -9.07
C THR A 54 -9.65 10.19 -9.68
N GLU A 55 -9.49 11.46 -9.34
CA GLU A 55 -10.14 12.58 -10.02
C GLU A 55 -9.45 12.92 -11.34
N GLU A 56 -8.12 12.72 -11.41
CA GLU A 56 -7.30 12.97 -12.60
C GLU A 56 -7.33 11.78 -13.59
N GLN A 57 -7.47 10.55 -13.07
CA GLN A 57 -7.43 9.31 -13.85
C GLN A 57 -8.45 8.31 -13.30
N SER A 58 -9.05 7.46 -14.14
CA SER A 58 -10.06 6.50 -13.65
C SER A 58 -9.47 5.54 -12.60
N LEU A 59 -10.29 5.13 -11.62
CA LEU A 59 -9.87 4.15 -10.59
C LEU A 59 -9.29 2.86 -11.22
N HIS A 60 -9.87 2.43 -12.34
CA HIS A 60 -9.42 1.26 -13.09
C HIS A 60 -7.96 1.39 -13.53
N ASP A 61 -7.66 2.50 -14.22
CA ASP A 61 -6.33 2.71 -14.79
C ASP A 61 -5.29 2.93 -13.68
N VAL A 62 -5.65 3.68 -12.64
CA VAL A 62 -4.79 3.88 -11.46
C VAL A 62 -4.42 2.55 -10.81
N LEU A 63 -5.41 1.66 -10.57
CA LEU A 63 -5.16 0.34 -9.99
C LEU A 63 -4.28 -0.53 -10.89
N PHE A 64 -4.55 -0.55 -12.19
CA PHE A 64 -3.80 -1.38 -13.14
C PHE A 64 -2.36 -0.89 -13.29
N ASP A 65 -2.14 0.43 -13.32
CA ASP A 65 -0.82 1.04 -13.35
C ASP A 65 -0.01 0.70 -12.10
N LEU A 66 -0.64 0.76 -10.92
CA LEU A 66 -0.01 0.39 -9.65
C LEU A 66 0.31 -1.11 -9.59
N SER A 67 -0.63 -1.97 -9.97
CA SER A 67 -0.42 -3.43 -10.04
C SER A 67 0.76 -3.77 -10.95
N ARG A 68 0.81 -3.17 -12.14
CA ARG A 68 1.93 -3.36 -13.06
C ARG A 68 3.25 -2.86 -12.50
N THR A 69 3.24 -1.76 -11.74
CA THR A 69 4.44 -1.19 -11.10
C THR A 69 5.03 -2.18 -10.12
N VAL A 70 4.21 -2.75 -9.23
CA VAL A 70 4.70 -3.70 -8.22
C VAL A 70 5.05 -5.08 -8.79
N LEU A 71 4.37 -5.52 -9.86
CA LEU A 71 4.61 -6.83 -10.48
C LEU A 71 5.85 -6.87 -11.38
N ARG A 72 6.26 -5.73 -11.97
CA ARG A 72 7.47 -5.66 -12.82
C ARG A 72 8.73 -6.14 -12.10
N GLN A 73 8.78 -6.10 -10.77
CA GLN A 73 9.92 -6.60 -10.00
C GLN A 73 9.85 -8.11 -9.70
N HIS A 74 8.64 -8.67 -9.52
CA HIS A 74 8.49 -10.10 -9.23
C HIS A 74 8.97 -11.00 -10.39
N GLY A 75 8.88 -10.52 -11.63
CA GLY A 75 9.35 -11.26 -12.82
C GLY A 75 10.87 -11.32 -12.98
N SER A 76 11.64 -10.56 -12.20
CA SER A 76 13.12 -10.52 -12.26
C SER A 76 13.77 -11.29 -11.10
N MET A 77 13.07 -12.25 -10.50
CA MET A 77 13.57 -13.11 -9.41
C MET A 77 13.64 -14.59 -9.83
N THR A 78 14.07 -14.84 -11.07
CA THR A 78 14.61 -16.16 -11.45
C THR A 78 16.01 -15.93 -12.00
N ARG A 79 17.02 -16.57 -11.40
CA ARG A 79 18.48 -16.33 -11.52
C ARG A 79 18.94 -15.21 -10.57
N ASP A 80 19.65 -15.42 -9.48
CA ASP A 80 20.65 -16.45 -9.20
C ASP A 80 20.75 -16.75 -7.71
N THR A 81 20.82 -18.03 -7.41
CA THR A 81 21.42 -18.57 -6.20
C THR A 81 22.87 -18.04 -6.15
N PHE A 82 23.25 -17.31 -5.08
CA PHE A 82 24.63 -17.04 -4.61
C PHE A 82 25.20 -15.60 -4.65
N SER A 83 24.54 -14.54 -5.17
CA SER A 83 25.12 -13.18 -5.08
C SER A 83 24.65 -12.39 -3.86
N GLY A 84 25.38 -12.48 -2.77
CA GLY A 84 25.38 -11.44 -1.75
C GLY A 84 25.89 -10.11 -2.36
N LEU A 85 25.29 -9.01 -1.91
CA LEU A 85 25.60 -7.60 -2.22
C LEU A 85 24.99 -7.06 -3.53
N SER A 86 24.00 -6.15 -3.36
CA SER A 86 23.55 -5.16 -4.34
C SER A 86 22.52 -5.61 -5.41
N GLY A 87 21.37 -6.11 -4.97
CA GLY A 87 20.13 -6.07 -5.76
C GLY A 87 19.20 -5.05 -5.14
N ASP A 88 19.01 -3.90 -5.79
CA ASP A 88 18.16 -2.79 -5.34
C ASP A 88 16.69 -3.25 -5.38
N CYS A 89 16.25 -4.03 -4.38
CA CYS A 89 14.84 -4.37 -4.24
C CYS A 89 14.12 -3.06 -3.89
N GLN A 90 13.25 -2.61 -4.78
CA GLN A 90 12.58 -1.34 -4.57
C GLN A 90 11.53 -1.55 -3.49
N ASP A 91 11.72 -0.90 -2.35
CA ASP A 91 10.76 -0.94 -1.26
C ASP A 91 9.54 -0.09 -1.64
N TYR A 92 8.34 -0.67 -1.63
CA TYR A 92 7.10 0.04 -1.96
C TYR A 92 6.24 0.25 -0.72
N GLY A 93 5.74 1.47 -0.54
CA GLY A 93 4.70 1.79 0.43
C GLY A 93 3.42 2.21 -0.29
N LEU A 94 2.24 1.80 0.21
CA LEU A 94 0.96 2.26 -0.35
C LEU A 94 0.29 3.27 0.58
N ILE A 95 -0.21 4.36 0.01
CA ILE A 95 -1.12 5.29 0.69
C ILE A 95 -2.48 5.24 -0.01
N ILE A 96 -3.53 5.01 0.78
CA ILE A 96 -4.92 5.03 0.33
C ILE A 96 -5.76 5.88 1.28
N ASP A 97 -6.73 6.62 0.75
CA ASP A 97 -7.70 7.35 1.57
C ASP A 97 -9.01 6.56 1.71
N GLY A 98 -9.78 6.85 2.77
CA GLY A 98 -11.01 6.13 3.07
C GLY A 98 -12.03 6.15 1.91
N ALA A 99 -12.15 7.26 1.18
CA ALA A 99 -13.08 7.35 0.06
C ALA A 99 -12.70 6.41 -1.10
N THR A 100 -11.41 6.36 -1.47
CA THR A 100 -10.93 5.43 -2.51
C THR A 100 -11.00 3.99 -2.03
N LEU A 101 -10.65 3.70 -0.77
CA LEU A 101 -10.79 2.36 -0.21
C LEU A 101 -12.23 1.86 -0.29
N SER A 102 -13.21 2.70 0.05
CA SER A 102 -14.62 2.35 -0.10
C SER A 102 -15.02 2.11 -1.55
N ALA A 103 -14.45 2.83 -2.52
CA ALA A 103 -14.71 2.57 -3.93
C ALA A 103 -14.13 1.21 -4.38
N VAL A 104 -12.94 0.87 -3.91
CA VAL A 104 -12.24 -0.40 -4.21
C VAL A 104 -12.95 -1.61 -3.58
N LEU A 105 -13.45 -1.47 -2.36
CA LEU A 105 -14.08 -2.56 -1.60
C LEU A 105 -15.58 -2.74 -1.88
N LYS A 106 -16.20 -1.87 -2.70
CA LYS A 106 -17.62 -2.01 -3.07
C LYS A 106 -17.85 -3.39 -3.68
N PRO A 107 -18.82 -4.18 -3.18
CA PRO A 107 -19.13 -5.48 -3.77
C PRO A 107 -19.58 -5.29 -5.22
N THR A 108 -18.96 -6.04 -6.12
CA THR A 108 -19.40 -6.13 -7.52
C THR A 108 -20.81 -6.70 -7.52
N GLN A 109 -21.79 -5.96 -8.04
CA GLN A 109 -23.14 -6.51 -8.17
C GLN A 109 -23.11 -7.67 -9.17
N GLU A 110 -23.56 -8.84 -8.73
CA GLU A 110 -23.71 -10.03 -9.55
C GLU A 110 -24.67 -9.73 -10.71
N GLY A 111 -24.13 -9.40 -11.89
CA GLY A 111 -24.95 -9.09 -13.06
C GLY A 111 -24.26 -8.29 -14.16
N THR A 112 -23.13 -7.62 -13.89
CA THR A 112 -22.35 -6.94 -14.92
C THR A 112 -21.05 -7.69 -15.19
N SER A 113 -20.98 -8.40 -16.31
CA SER A 113 -19.86 -9.23 -16.77
C SER A 113 -18.52 -8.50 -17.01
N ASN A 114 -18.42 -7.21 -16.67
CA ASN A 114 -17.22 -6.38 -16.81
C ASN A 114 -16.73 -5.78 -15.46
N GLY A 115 -17.30 -6.19 -14.32
CA GLY A 115 -16.87 -5.71 -13.01
C GLY A 115 -15.51 -6.29 -12.61
N GLY A 116 -14.42 -5.65 -13.01
CA GLY A 116 -13.07 -6.03 -12.60
C GLY A 116 -12.96 -6.19 -11.08
N ASN A 117 -12.27 -7.23 -10.62
CA ASN A 117 -12.08 -7.51 -9.20
C ASN A 117 -11.07 -6.52 -8.58
N TYR A 118 -11.48 -5.25 -8.41
CA TYR A 118 -10.63 -4.19 -7.86
C TYR A 118 -10.13 -4.54 -6.46
N LYS A 119 -10.96 -5.23 -5.67
CA LYS A 119 -10.56 -5.74 -4.36
C LYS A 119 -9.34 -6.66 -4.47
N GLU A 120 -9.35 -7.62 -5.40
CA GLU A 120 -8.22 -8.54 -5.55
C GLU A 120 -6.96 -7.84 -6.07
N ILE A 121 -7.10 -6.95 -7.06
CA ILE A 121 -5.97 -6.17 -7.58
C ILE A 121 -5.36 -5.29 -6.47
N PHE A 122 -6.21 -4.64 -5.67
CA PHE A 122 -5.76 -3.87 -4.51
C PHE A 122 -5.02 -4.74 -3.48
N LEU A 123 -5.56 -5.91 -3.15
CA LEU A 123 -4.91 -6.82 -2.21
C LEU A 123 -3.57 -7.34 -2.76
N GLU A 124 -3.47 -7.59 -4.06
CA GLU A 124 -2.21 -7.92 -4.73
C GLU A 124 -1.18 -6.79 -4.61
N ILE A 125 -1.58 -5.53 -4.81
CA ILE A 125 -0.70 -4.37 -4.60
C ILE A 125 -0.21 -4.33 -3.14
N CYS A 126 -1.11 -4.43 -2.17
CA CYS A 126 -0.76 -4.45 -0.75
C CYS A 126 0.16 -5.63 -0.36
N ARG A 127 0.03 -6.79 -1.02
CA ARG A 127 0.92 -7.94 -0.85
C ARG A 127 2.33 -7.68 -1.39
N ASN A 128 2.51 -6.75 -2.31
CA ASN A 128 3.83 -6.36 -2.81
C ASN A 128 4.42 -5.11 -2.13
N CYS A 129 3.62 -4.34 -1.39
CA CYS A 129 4.12 -3.27 -0.54
C CYS A 129 4.64 -3.79 0.82
N SER A 130 5.67 -3.16 1.37
CA SER A 130 6.17 -3.47 2.72
C SER A 130 5.24 -2.96 3.81
N ALA A 131 4.59 -1.83 3.57
CA ALA A 131 3.62 -1.22 4.48
C ALA A 131 2.48 -0.51 3.73
N VAL A 132 1.34 -0.38 4.41
CA VAL A 132 0.14 0.30 3.89
C VAL A 132 -0.35 1.34 4.89
N LEU A 133 -0.62 2.54 4.43
CA LEU A 133 -1.24 3.61 5.18
C LEU A 133 -2.64 3.88 4.62
N CYS A 134 -3.66 3.62 5.44
CA CYS A 134 -5.03 4.03 5.20
C CYS A 134 -5.31 5.32 6.01
N CYS A 135 -5.49 6.45 5.31
CA CYS A 135 -5.75 7.75 5.93
C CYS A 135 -7.21 8.20 5.75
N ARG A 136 -7.66 9.18 6.54
CA ARG A 136 -9.05 9.67 6.54
C ARG A 136 -10.11 8.56 6.73
N MET A 137 -9.78 7.53 7.50
CA MET A 137 -10.65 6.38 7.73
C MET A 137 -11.68 6.67 8.83
N ALA A 138 -12.97 6.53 8.50
CA ALA A 138 -14.04 6.50 9.48
C ALA A 138 -13.98 5.20 10.32
N PRO A 139 -14.47 5.19 11.58
CA PRO A 139 -14.43 4.00 12.43
C PRO A 139 -15.02 2.74 11.78
N LEU A 140 -16.15 2.87 11.07
CA LEU A 140 -16.79 1.75 10.38
C LEU A 140 -15.93 1.18 9.25
N GLN A 141 -15.20 2.03 8.52
CA GLN A 141 -14.33 1.60 7.43
C GLN A 141 -13.11 0.83 7.94
N LYS A 142 -12.68 1.05 9.19
CA LYS A 142 -11.57 0.29 9.79
C LYS A 142 -11.92 -1.17 10.12
N ALA A 143 -13.22 -1.49 10.18
CA ALA A 143 -13.71 -2.84 10.46
C ALA A 143 -13.99 -3.66 9.19
N GLN A 144 -13.88 -3.04 8.01
CA GLN A 144 -14.11 -3.67 6.70
C GLN A 144 -12.83 -4.32 6.17
#